data_AF-A0A8C5MT18-F1
#
_entry.id   AF-A0A8C5MT18-F1
#
_cell.length_a   1.000
_cell.length_b   1.000
_cell.length_c   1.000
_cell.angle_alpha   90.00
_cell.angle_beta   90.00
_cell.angle_gamma   90.00
#
_symmetry.space_group_name_H-M   'P 1'
#
loop_
_entity.id
_entity.type
_entity.pdbx_description
1 polymer ?
#
loop_
_entity_poly.entity_id
_entity_poly.type
_entity_poly.pdbx_seq_one_letter_code
_entity_poly.pdbx_strand_id
1 'polypeptide(L)'
;MLFVPEKERQELLIMFHDSKPAGHPGITKTLTSISRQFWWPTMRQDVRLFVLACQVCARSKTSKSLPVGLLQPLPPPKRPWSHLSMDFIVDLPKSKGHTVVLTIVDRFSKMAHFVPLPKLPTAKELAVVFAREIVRIHGVPSEIVSDRGAQFVSRFWRVFCAEMGARLAFSSAYHPQTNGAAERANQGLEQYIRCFTTQQQDNWSELLPWAEYARNNAVNETTGHSPFSAIYGFFPPALPLQFNEQAIPALDDHLTQLQEIWRQIRVNMERNVAVQKRKADRHRLQAPSYNVGDRVWLSTRNVKLRVPSMKMALRFIGPYKIIRRVNPVAYALALPKHLRLHNVFHTSLLKPLLCNRYTRVVPPPPPVQVDGESEYEVRRVLDSRLCRGVLQYLVDWVGYGPEDRSWIPASDMSASRLVRAFHASHPNRPGGRIAARPVGRPVASRGEGGTVTLGASSPTCVLEDSKSDAAR
;
A
#
# COMPACT_ATOMS: atom_id res chain seq x y z
N MET A 1 -1.69 40.37 -31.58
CA MET A 1 -0.99 39.59 -30.52
C MET A 1 0.32 40.28 -30.22
N LEU A 2 0.65 40.45 -28.94
CA LEU A 2 1.91 41.05 -28.48
C LEU A 2 3.00 39.99 -28.42
N PHE A 3 4.17 40.28 -28.99
CA PHE A 3 5.34 39.42 -28.85
C PHE A 3 5.93 39.52 -27.44
N VAL A 4 6.30 38.38 -26.86
CA VAL A 4 6.88 38.30 -25.50
C VAL A 4 8.37 37.96 -25.57
N PRO A 5 9.27 38.85 -25.10
CA PRO A 5 10.69 38.53 -24.97
C PRO A 5 10.92 37.45 -23.90
N GLU A 6 12.09 36.82 -23.92
CA GLU A 6 12.31 35.59 -23.14
C GLU A 6 12.22 35.78 -21.61
N LYS A 7 12.61 36.97 -21.13
CA LYS A 7 12.71 37.28 -19.69
C LYS A 7 11.33 37.35 -19.03
N GLU A 8 10.31 37.77 -19.77
CA GLU A 8 8.96 38.06 -19.29
C GLU A 8 8.02 36.84 -19.42
N ARG A 9 8.41 35.83 -20.22
CA ARG A 9 7.60 34.61 -20.44
C ARG A 9 7.29 33.89 -19.14
N GLN A 10 8.24 33.81 -18.22
CA GLN A 10 8.03 33.11 -16.95
C GLN A 10 6.98 33.80 -16.08
N GLU A 11 7.01 35.13 -15.99
CA GLU A 11 6.05 35.90 -15.20
C GLU A 11 4.63 35.76 -15.74
N LEU A 12 4.47 35.79 -17.07
CA LEU A 12 3.19 35.51 -17.71
C LEU A 12 2.69 34.10 -17.42
N LEU A 13 3.57 33.09 -17.48
CA LEU A 13 3.17 31.71 -17.14
C LEU A 13 2.67 31.60 -15.70
N ILE A 14 3.33 32.27 -14.74
CA ILE A 14 2.85 32.34 -13.35
C ILE A 14 1.49 33.03 -13.27
N MET A 15 1.33 34.18 -13.94
CA MET A 15 0.12 34.98 -13.89
C MET A 15 -1.10 34.21 -14.44
N PHE A 16 -0.93 33.50 -15.56
CA PHE A 16 -2.01 32.78 -16.23
C PHE A 16 -2.19 31.33 -15.76
N HIS A 17 -1.33 30.83 -14.85
CA HIS A 17 -1.44 29.48 -14.30
C HIS A 17 -1.52 29.44 -12.77
N ASP A 18 -0.58 30.05 -12.06
CA ASP A 18 -0.41 29.94 -10.60
C ASP A 18 -1.26 30.96 -9.83
N SER A 19 -1.71 32.03 -10.48
CA SER A 19 -2.50 33.05 -9.80
C SER A 19 -3.84 32.48 -9.30
N LYS A 20 -4.32 33.02 -8.17
CA LYS A 20 -5.64 32.68 -7.61
C LYS A 20 -6.77 32.79 -8.65
N PRO A 21 -6.89 33.85 -9.47
CA PRO A 21 -7.92 33.94 -10.49
C PRO A 21 -7.73 32.95 -11.66
N ALA A 22 -6.50 32.56 -11.99
CA ALA A 22 -6.25 31.56 -13.02
C ALA A 22 -6.64 30.14 -12.58
N GLY A 23 -6.35 29.78 -11.33
CA GLY A 23 -6.82 28.53 -10.71
C GLY A 23 -6.16 27.25 -11.24
N HIS A 24 -4.88 27.30 -11.60
CA HIS A 24 -4.12 26.15 -12.12
C HIS A 24 -4.83 25.38 -13.25
N PRO A 25 -5.13 26.00 -14.40
CA PRO A 25 -5.79 25.34 -15.52
C PRO A 25 -4.93 24.23 -16.14
N GLY A 26 -5.55 23.39 -16.99
CA GLY A 26 -4.80 22.43 -17.82
C GLY A 26 -4.01 23.11 -18.93
N ILE A 27 -3.17 22.36 -19.64
CA ILE A 27 -2.30 22.87 -20.71
C ILE A 27 -3.11 23.64 -21.76
N THR A 28 -4.18 23.05 -22.30
CA THR A 28 -5.00 23.67 -23.34
C THR A 28 -5.62 24.98 -22.88
N LYS A 29 -6.24 25.00 -21.69
CA LYS A 29 -6.87 26.21 -21.14
C LYS A 29 -5.85 27.32 -20.87
N THR A 30 -4.68 26.96 -20.32
CA THR A 30 -3.59 27.91 -20.07
C THR A 30 -3.11 28.52 -21.39
N LEU A 31 -2.89 27.68 -22.41
CA LEU A 31 -2.46 28.12 -23.74
C LEU A 31 -3.49 29.04 -24.38
N THR A 32 -4.78 28.68 -24.37
CA THR A 32 -5.86 29.50 -24.92
C THR A 32 -5.98 30.84 -24.22
N SER A 33 -5.78 30.90 -22.90
CA SER A 33 -5.82 32.17 -22.16
C SER A 33 -4.67 33.10 -22.54
N ILE A 34 -3.45 32.56 -22.63
CA ILE A 34 -2.26 33.34 -23.00
C ILE A 34 -2.35 33.80 -24.46
N SER A 35 -2.76 32.91 -25.37
CA SER A 35 -2.79 33.16 -26.82
C SER A 35 -3.82 34.20 -27.26
N ARG A 36 -4.68 34.69 -26.36
CA ARG A 36 -5.61 35.79 -26.66
C ARG A 36 -4.88 37.11 -26.86
N GLN A 37 -3.80 37.32 -26.11
CA GLN A 37 -3.11 38.61 -26.06
C GLN A 37 -1.63 38.48 -26.41
N PHE A 38 -1.00 37.33 -26.14
CA PHE A 38 0.43 37.14 -26.24
C PHE A 38 0.83 36.02 -27.21
N TRP A 39 2.03 36.12 -27.75
CA TRP A 39 2.60 35.11 -28.63
C TRP A 39 4.13 35.06 -28.54
N TRP A 40 4.70 33.86 -28.63
CA TRP A 40 6.12 33.62 -28.90
C TRP A 40 6.32 32.24 -29.55
N PRO A 41 7.43 31.99 -30.27
CA PRO A 41 7.60 30.78 -31.08
C PRO A 41 7.43 29.45 -30.32
N THR A 42 7.94 29.36 -29.09
CA THR A 42 7.93 28.15 -28.25
C THR A 42 6.75 28.07 -27.27
N MET A 43 5.75 28.96 -27.39
CA MET A 43 4.65 29.11 -26.40
C MET A 43 3.95 27.80 -26.02
N ARG A 44 3.59 26.98 -27.01
CA ARG A 44 2.93 25.69 -26.75
C ARG A 44 3.81 24.76 -25.91
N GLN A 45 5.11 24.71 -26.23
CA GLN A 45 6.07 23.88 -25.51
C GLN A 45 6.31 24.42 -24.10
N ASP A 46 6.43 25.73 -23.95
CA ASP A 46 6.69 26.39 -22.66
C ASP A 46 5.52 26.24 -21.71
N VAL A 47 4.30 26.47 -22.17
CA VAL A 47 3.08 26.22 -21.40
C VAL A 47 2.98 24.75 -20.99
N ARG A 48 3.28 23.82 -21.91
CA ARG A 48 3.28 22.38 -21.59
C ARG A 48 4.29 22.05 -20.50
N LEU A 49 5.54 22.49 -20.65
CA LEU A 49 6.61 22.23 -19.67
C LEU A 49 6.29 22.87 -18.31
N PHE A 50 5.75 24.10 -18.29
CA PHE A 50 5.39 24.81 -17.06
C PHE A 50 4.28 24.10 -16.29
N VAL A 51 3.18 23.76 -16.96
CA VAL A 51 2.04 23.08 -16.32
C VAL A 51 2.42 21.68 -15.82
N LEU A 52 3.28 20.96 -16.56
CA LEU A 52 3.77 19.64 -16.13
C LEU A 52 4.75 19.71 -14.95
N ALA A 53 5.51 20.80 -14.83
CA ALA A 53 6.44 21.03 -13.71
C ALA A 53 5.77 21.63 -12.47
N CYS A 54 4.54 22.13 -12.58
CA CYS A 54 3.81 22.72 -11.46
C CYS A 54 3.56 21.67 -10.34
N GLN A 55 4.22 21.85 -9.19
CA GLN A 55 4.11 20.93 -8.06
C GLN A 55 2.70 20.89 -7.46
N VAL A 56 1.99 22.02 -7.44
CA VAL A 56 0.60 22.09 -6.96
C VAL A 56 -0.30 21.22 -7.84
N CYS A 57 -0.18 21.35 -9.16
CA CYS A 57 -0.88 20.48 -10.10
C CYS A 57 -0.48 19.01 -9.93
N ALA A 58 0.81 18.74 -9.76
CA ALA A 58 1.32 17.38 -9.62
C ALA A 58 0.73 16.65 -8.41
N ARG A 59 0.57 17.35 -7.28
CA ARG A 59 0.07 16.83 -6.00
C ARG A 59 -1.46 16.82 -5.90
N SER A 60 -2.15 17.78 -6.50
CA SER A 60 -3.59 17.95 -6.32
C SER A 60 -4.43 17.25 -7.39
N LYS A 61 -3.96 17.20 -8.65
CA LYS A 61 -4.75 16.64 -9.77
C LYS A 61 -4.60 15.12 -9.84
N THR A 62 -5.72 14.42 -10.04
CA THR A 62 -5.69 12.99 -10.41
C THR A 62 -5.15 12.81 -11.81
N SER A 63 -4.39 11.74 -12.02
CA SER A 63 -4.21 11.21 -13.36
C SER A 63 -5.56 10.68 -13.88
N LYS A 64 -5.87 10.99 -15.14
CA LYS A 64 -6.98 10.35 -15.87
C LYS A 64 -6.50 9.16 -16.72
N SER A 65 -5.23 8.78 -16.59
CA SER A 65 -4.67 7.63 -17.30
C SER A 65 -5.19 6.31 -16.73
N LEU A 66 -5.17 5.27 -17.56
CA LEU A 66 -5.34 3.91 -17.08
C LEU A 66 -4.30 3.57 -16.00
N PRO A 67 -4.60 2.62 -15.09
CA PRO A 67 -3.65 2.13 -14.11
C PRO A 67 -2.36 1.65 -14.78
N VAL A 68 -1.24 2.10 -14.22
CA VAL A 68 0.10 1.76 -14.68
C VAL A 68 0.58 0.48 -13.98
N GLY A 69 1.18 -0.44 -14.72
CA GLY A 69 1.72 -1.71 -14.22
C GLY A 69 0.94 -2.92 -14.71
N LEU A 70 1.55 -3.68 -15.63
CA LEU A 70 0.97 -4.92 -16.17
C LEU A 70 0.81 -5.99 -15.09
N LEU A 71 -0.12 -6.92 -15.31
CA LEU A 71 -0.35 -8.03 -14.39
C LEU A 71 0.92 -8.88 -14.25
N GLN A 72 1.34 -9.12 -13.01
CA GLN A 72 2.40 -10.07 -12.66
C GLN A 72 1.74 -11.27 -11.97
N PRO A 73 1.32 -12.30 -12.72
CA PRO A 73 0.76 -13.49 -12.12
C PRO A 73 1.84 -14.26 -11.36
N LEU A 74 1.45 -14.91 -10.26
CA LEU A 74 2.32 -15.85 -9.58
C LEU A 74 2.56 -17.08 -10.48
N PRO A 75 3.76 -17.68 -10.45
CA PRO A 75 4.03 -18.88 -11.21
C PRO A 75 3.06 -20.00 -10.78
N PRO A 76 2.60 -20.83 -11.72
CA PRO A 76 1.78 -21.99 -11.40
C PRO A 76 2.61 -22.98 -10.56
N PRO A 77 2.07 -23.50 -9.45
CA PRO A 77 2.72 -24.55 -8.68
C PRO A 77 2.91 -25.82 -9.53
N LYS A 78 3.93 -26.62 -9.21
CA LYS A 78 4.26 -27.85 -9.96
C LYS A 78 3.63 -29.12 -9.38
N ARG A 79 3.31 -29.12 -8.08
CA ARG A 79 2.71 -30.26 -7.38
C ARG A 79 1.66 -29.78 -6.37
N PRO A 80 0.71 -30.64 -5.99
CA PRO A 80 -0.20 -30.37 -4.88
C PRO A 80 0.50 -29.97 -3.58
N TRP A 81 -0.17 -29.11 -2.81
CA TRP A 81 0.24 -28.67 -1.47
C TRP A 81 1.62 -27.99 -1.37
N SER A 82 2.26 -27.69 -2.49
CA SER A 82 3.54 -26.98 -2.51
C SER A 82 3.39 -25.47 -2.30
N HIS A 83 2.27 -24.88 -2.70
CA HIS A 83 2.05 -23.44 -2.62
C HIS A 83 0.65 -23.18 -2.05
N LEU A 84 0.57 -22.55 -0.89
CA LEU A 84 -0.68 -22.31 -0.19
C LEU A 84 -1.09 -20.84 -0.26
N SER A 85 -2.38 -20.60 -0.13
CA SER A 85 -3.01 -19.29 0.09
C SER A 85 -3.75 -19.36 1.41
N MET A 86 -3.47 -18.44 2.33
CA MET A 86 -4.07 -18.42 3.67
C MET A 86 -4.77 -17.09 3.91
N ASP A 87 -5.93 -17.14 4.56
CA ASP A 87 -6.69 -15.96 4.97
C ASP A 87 -7.57 -16.26 6.18
N PHE A 88 -8.05 -15.22 6.85
CA PHE A 88 -9.01 -15.34 7.95
C PHE A 88 -10.36 -14.71 7.58
N ILE A 89 -11.43 -15.41 7.86
CA ILE A 89 -12.77 -14.83 7.97
C ILE A 89 -12.98 -14.52 9.44
N VAL A 90 -13.12 -13.24 9.77
CA VAL A 90 -13.30 -12.74 11.14
C VAL A 90 -14.70 -12.17 11.32
N ASP A 91 -15.04 -11.85 12.58
CA ASP A 91 -16.31 -11.21 12.95
C ASP A 91 -17.55 -12.04 12.56
N LEU A 92 -17.43 -13.37 12.54
CA LEU A 92 -18.58 -14.25 12.36
C LEU A 92 -19.41 -14.34 13.65
N PRO A 93 -20.74 -14.55 13.55
CA PRO A 93 -21.58 -14.87 14.70
C PRO A 93 -20.99 -16.04 15.50
N LYS A 94 -21.22 -16.08 16.81
CA LYS A 94 -20.66 -17.15 17.64
C LYS A 94 -21.36 -18.48 17.31
N SER A 95 -20.61 -19.48 16.85
CA SER A 95 -21.12 -20.83 16.56
C SER A 95 -20.31 -21.89 17.30
N LYS A 96 -20.94 -22.61 18.24
CA LYS A 96 -20.30 -23.59 19.13
C LYS A 96 -18.96 -23.10 19.74
N GLY A 97 -18.88 -21.81 20.09
CA GLY A 97 -17.67 -21.20 20.66
C GLY A 97 -16.67 -20.64 19.65
N HIS A 98 -16.91 -20.77 18.35
CA HIS A 98 -16.09 -20.26 17.25
C HIS A 98 -16.60 -18.93 16.72
N THR A 99 -15.68 -18.06 16.30
CA THR A 99 -15.97 -16.73 15.73
C THR A 99 -15.11 -16.40 14.51
N VAL A 100 -14.14 -17.27 14.18
CA VAL A 100 -13.17 -17.07 13.11
C VAL A 100 -13.04 -18.37 12.32
N VAL A 101 -12.84 -18.25 11.01
CA VAL A 101 -12.43 -19.37 10.14
C VAL A 101 -11.06 -19.07 9.56
N LEU A 102 -10.13 -20.00 9.70
CA LEU A 102 -8.88 -20.00 8.95
C LEU A 102 -9.10 -20.78 7.65
N THR A 103 -8.98 -20.07 6.54
CA THR A 103 -9.08 -20.65 5.19
C THR A 103 -7.69 -20.90 4.63
N ILE A 104 -7.44 -22.14 4.22
CA ILE A 104 -6.16 -22.56 3.64
C ILE A 104 -6.44 -23.23 2.30
N VAL A 105 -5.89 -22.69 1.21
CA VAL A 105 -6.15 -23.17 -0.15
C VAL A 105 -4.87 -23.60 -0.82
N ASP A 106 -4.81 -24.83 -1.32
CA ASP A 106 -3.75 -25.28 -2.22
C ASP A 106 -3.90 -24.58 -3.58
N ARG A 107 -2.87 -23.84 -3.99
CA ARG A 107 -2.89 -23.12 -5.27
C ARG A 107 -2.83 -24.06 -6.47
N PHE A 108 -2.42 -25.32 -6.31
CA PHE A 108 -2.40 -26.32 -7.39
C PHE A 108 -3.77 -26.99 -7.59
N SER A 109 -4.24 -27.79 -6.63
CA SER A 109 -5.52 -28.51 -6.76
C SER A 109 -6.74 -27.61 -6.60
N LYS A 110 -6.58 -26.44 -5.97
CA LYS A 110 -7.65 -25.57 -5.45
C LYS A 110 -8.40 -26.16 -4.25
N MET A 111 -7.87 -27.23 -3.66
CA MET A 111 -8.41 -27.83 -2.45
C MET A 111 -8.32 -26.83 -1.31
N ALA A 112 -9.39 -26.71 -0.53
CA ALA A 112 -9.45 -25.84 0.63
C ALA A 112 -9.63 -26.65 1.91
N HIS A 113 -9.05 -26.15 2.99
CA HIS A 113 -9.38 -26.51 4.37
C HIS A 113 -10.01 -25.31 5.07
N PHE A 114 -11.12 -25.53 5.78
CA PHE A 114 -11.80 -24.52 6.58
C PHE A 114 -11.75 -24.87 8.06
N VAL A 115 -10.87 -24.20 8.79
CA VAL A 115 -10.61 -24.53 10.20
C VAL A 115 -11.34 -23.53 11.11
N PRO A 116 -12.34 -23.97 11.91
CA PRO A 116 -13.01 -23.09 12.86
C PRO A 116 -12.10 -22.77 14.04
N LEU A 117 -12.10 -21.51 14.47
CA LEU A 117 -11.28 -21.00 15.57
C LEU A 117 -12.13 -20.18 16.57
N PRO A 118 -11.85 -20.30 17.89
CA PRO A 118 -12.61 -19.60 18.93
C PRO A 118 -12.46 -18.08 18.84
N LYS A 119 -11.28 -17.63 18.41
CA LYS A 119 -10.89 -16.24 18.22
C LYS A 119 -9.76 -16.18 17.20
N LEU A 120 -9.40 -14.98 16.77
CA LEU A 120 -8.23 -14.76 15.95
C LEU A 120 -6.96 -15.20 16.72
N PRO A 121 -6.19 -16.18 16.21
CA PRO A 121 -5.12 -16.80 16.99
C PRO A 121 -3.92 -15.86 17.11
N THR A 122 -3.08 -16.10 18.12
CA THR A 122 -1.71 -15.59 18.13
C THR A 122 -0.86 -16.32 17.08
N ALA A 123 0.29 -15.76 16.72
CA ALA A 123 1.20 -16.42 15.77
C ALA A 123 1.67 -17.82 16.22
N LYS A 124 1.80 -18.02 17.53
CA LYS A 124 2.17 -19.33 18.11
C LYS A 124 1.04 -20.33 18.01
N GLU A 125 -0.18 -19.92 18.35
CA GLU A 125 -1.38 -20.75 18.19
C GLU A 125 -1.60 -21.11 16.71
N LEU A 126 -1.39 -20.16 15.80
CA LEU A 126 -1.47 -20.40 14.36
C LEU A 126 -0.47 -21.48 13.88
N ALA A 127 0.77 -21.49 14.39
CA ALA A 127 1.74 -22.53 14.07
C ALA A 127 1.29 -23.93 14.49
N VAL A 128 0.70 -24.04 15.69
CA VAL A 128 0.17 -25.32 16.18
C VAL A 128 -1.01 -25.78 15.32
N VAL A 129 -1.96 -24.89 15.04
CA VAL A 129 -3.11 -25.21 14.17
C VAL A 129 -2.63 -25.59 12.77
N PHE A 130 -1.71 -24.84 12.18
CA PHE A 130 -1.18 -25.12 10.85
C PHE A 130 -0.46 -26.47 10.79
N ALA A 131 0.33 -26.82 11.80
CA ALA A 131 0.99 -28.12 11.86
C ALA A 131 -0.03 -29.26 11.97
N ARG A 132 -1.05 -29.11 12.82
CA ARG A 132 -2.09 -30.11 13.07
C ARG A 132 -2.99 -30.35 11.85
N GLU A 133 -3.42 -29.28 11.20
CA GLU A 133 -4.42 -29.34 10.13
C GLU A 133 -3.81 -29.52 8.74
N ILE A 134 -2.60 -29.00 8.51
CA ILE A 134 -1.96 -29.03 7.18
C ILE A 134 -0.73 -29.91 7.15
N VAL A 135 0.29 -29.61 7.95
CA VAL A 135 1.59 -30.30 7.84
C VAL A 135 1.45 -31.80 8.12
N ARG A 136 0.62 -32.17 9.11
CA ARG A 136 0.32 -33.57 9.44
C ARG A 136 -0.24 -34.36 8.25
N ILE A 137 -1.03 -33.73 7.39
CA ILE A 137 -1.79 -34.40 6.33
C ILE A 137 -1.03 -34.32 4.99
N HIS A 138 -0.50 -33.14 4.66
CA HIS A 138 0.00 -32.81 3.32
C HIS A 138 1.51 -32.59 3.27
N GLY A 139 2.17 -32.60 4.42
CA GLY A 139 3.57 -32.22 4.57
C GLY A 139 3.81 -30.72 4.51
N VAL A 140 5.08 -30.34 4.49
CA VAL A 140 5.48 -28.92 4.52
C VAL A 140 5.38 -28.30 3.13
N PRO A 141 4.71 -27.14 2.98
CA PRO A 141 4.66 -26.41 1.71
C PRO A 141 5.98 -25.69 1.41
N SER A 142 6.24 -25.45 0.13
CA SER A 142 7.37 -24.64 -0.32
C SER A 142 7.11 -23.13 -0.21
N GLU A 143 5.87 -22.69 -0.39
CA GLU A 143 5.48 -21.28 -0.30
C GLU A 143 4.11 -21.11 0.37
N ILE A 144 3.98 -20.10 1.21
CA ILE A 144 2.70 -19.68 1.79
C ILE A 144 2.46 -18.22 1.44
N VAL A 145 1.36 -17.98 0.74
CA VAL A 145 0.85 -16.65 0.42
C VAL A 145 -0.23 -16.27 1.43
N SER A 146 -0.14 -15.09 2.02
CA SER A 146 -1.14 -14.57 2.97
C SER A 146 -1.28 -13.05 2.83
N ASP A 147 -2.27 -12.47 3.49
CA ASP A 147 -2.38 -11.02 3.63
C ASP A 147 -1.34 -10.47 4.64
N ARG A 148 -1.51 -9.21 5.07
CA ARG A 148 -0.62 -8.59 6.07
C ARG A 148 -1.23 -8.56 7.47
N GLY A 149 -2.10 -9.51 7.79
CA GLY A 149 -2.61 -9.71 9.15
C GLY A 149 -1.48 -9.89 10.16
N ALA A 150 -1.66 -9.36 11.38
CA ALA A 150 -0.62 -9.29 12.41
C ALA A 150 0.02 -10.67 12.72
N GLN A 151 -0.76 -11.73 12.59
CA GLN A 151 -0.37 -13.12 12.77
C GLN A 151 0.68 -13.54 11.74
N PHE A 152 0.40 -13.29 10.45
CA PHE A 152 1.25 -13.69 9.34
C PHE A 152 2.54 -12.85 9.24
N VAL A 153 2.49 -11.56 9.60
CA VAL A 153 3.70 -10.71 9.57
C VAL A 153 4.55 -10.81 10.83
N SER A 154 4.10 -11.50 11.87
CA SER A 154 4.82 -11.64 13.14
C SER A 154 6.22 -12.25 12.96
N ARG A 155 7.16 -11.85 13.83
CA ARG A 155 8.52 -12.44 13.84
C ARG A 155 8.46 -13.96 14.06
N PHE A 156 7.60 -14.40 14.96
CA PHE A 156 7.44 -15.83 15.28
C PHE A 156 7.03 -16.63 14.05
N TRP A 157 5.97 -16.21 13.34
CA TRP A 157 5.50 -16.91 12.15
C TRP A 157 6.56 -16.98 11.05
N ARG A 158 7.31 -15.89 10.84
CA ARG A 158 8.42 -15.88 9.88
C ARG A 158 9.51 -16.88 10.21
N VAL A 159 9.93 -16.93 11.47
CA VAL A 159 10.94 -17.89 11.93
C VAL A 159 10.41 -19.31 11.78
N PHE A 160 9.20 -19.58 12.27
CA PHE A 160 8.56 -20.90 12.16
C PHE A 160 8.51 -21.42 10.72
N CYS A 161 8.05 -20.60 9.76
CA CYS A 161 8.02 -21.01 8.35
C CYS A 161 9.43 -21.19 7.77
N ALA A 162 10.39 -20.34 8.13
CA ALA A 162 11.77 -20.46 7.65
C ALA A 162 12.43 -21.75 8.14
N GLU A 163 12.26 -22.12 9.41
CA GLU A 163 12.80 -23.36 10.00
C GLU A 163 12.20 -24.62 9.36
N MET A 164 10.92 -24.57 8.97
CA MET A 164 10.30 -25.66 8.22
C MET A 164 10.74 -25.70 6.74
N GLY A 165 11.40 -24.67 6.22
CA GLY A 165 11.78 -24.56 4.80
C GLY A 165 10.69 -23.96 3.89
N ALA A 166 9.66 -23.33 4.46
CA ALA A 166 8.58 -22.68 3.72
C ALA A 166 8.86 -21.18 3.51
N ARG A 167 8.79 -20.70 2.26
CA ARG A 167 8.91 -19.27 1.95
C ARG A 167 7.58 -18.54 2.19
N LEU A 168 7.62 -17.45 2.95
CA LEU A 168 6.46 -16.55 3.08
C LEU A 168 6.42 -15.50 1.98
N ALA A 169 5.23 -15.30 1.40
CA ALA A 169 4.92 -14.20 0.50
C ALA A 169 3.67 -13.46 1.00
N PHE A 170 3.79 -12.15 1.17
CA PHE A 170 2.66 -11.33 1.61
C PHE A 170 2.02 -10.63 0.42
N SER A 171 0.69 -10.68 0.34
CA SER A 171 -0.04 -9.82 -0.59
C SER A 171 0.29 -8.37 -0.26
N SER A 172 0.59 -7.59 -1.29
CA SER A 172 0.68 -6.15 -1.07
C SER A 172 -0.73 -5.60 -0.91
N ALA A 173 -0.91 -4.56 -0.10
CA ALA A 173 -2.20 -3.86 0.04
C ALA A 173 -2.81 -3.38 -1.30
N TYR A 174 -2.07 -3.51 -2.41
CA TYR A 174 -2.45 -3.08 -3.76
C TYR A 174 -2.28 -4.15 -4.84
N HIS A 175 -1.94 -5.40 -4.46
CA HIS A 175 -2.10 -6.58 -5.32
C HIS A 175 -3.11 -7.53 -4.67
N PRO A 176 -4.41 -7.18 -4.66
CA PRO A 176 -5.46 -8.12 -4.23
C PRO A 176 -5.41 -9.45 -5.01
N GLN A 177 -4.82 -9.44 -6.20
CA GLN A 177 -4.62 -10.63 -7.02
C GLN A 177 -3.63 -11.66 -6.41
N THR A 178 -2.82 -11.29 -5.41
CA THR A 178 -1.82 -12.19 -4.82
C THR A 178 -2.46 -13.23 -3.88
N ASN A 179 -3.46 -12.86 -3.07
CA ASN A 179 -4.18 -13.81 -2.18
C ASN A 179 -5.58 -14.20 -2.72
N GLY A 180 -5.88 -13.89 -3.99
CA GLY A 180 -7.21 -14.09 -4.57
C GLY A 180 -7.71 -15.55 -4.62
N ALA A 181 -6.87 -16.54 -4.30
CA ALA A 181 -7.31 -17.93 -4.14
C ALA A 181 -8.06 -18.12 -2.81
N ALA A 182 -7.52 -17.60 -1.71
CA ALA A 182 -8.19 -17.63 -0.41
C ALA A 182 -9.42 -16.71 -0.39
N GLU A 183 -9.34 -15.50 -0.95
CA GLU A 183 -10.49 -14.58 -1.01
C GLU A 183 -11.70 -15.20 -1.75
N ARG A 184 -11.45 -15.86 -2.90
CA ARG A 184 -12.52 -16.57 -3.63
C ARG A 184 -13.02 -17.81 -2.89
N ALA A 185 -12.19 -18.44 -2.08
CA ALA A 185 -12.62 -19.53 -1.22
C ALA A 185 -13.53 -19.02 -0.10
N ASN A 186 -13.18 -17.90 0.52
CA ASN A 186 -13.99 -17.24 1.54
C ASN A 186 -15.35 -16.83 1.01
N GLN A 187 -15.42 -16.20 -0.16
CA GLN A 187 -16.70 -15.81 -0.79
C GLN A 187 -17.61 -17.02 -1.04
N GLY A 188 -17.04 -18.12 -1.53
CA GLY A 188 -17.78 -19.37 -1.74
C GLY A 188 -18.26 -19.99 -0.42
N LEU A 189 -17.42 -19.96 0.61
CA LEU A 189 -17.80 -20.43 1.95
C LEU A 189 -18.90 -19.57 2.57
N GLU A 190 -18.80 -18.24 2.52
CA GLU A 190 -19.83 -17.33 3.01
C GLU A 190 -21.16 -17.53 2.29
N GLN A 191 -21.14 -17.78 0.98
CA GLN A 191 -22.35 -18.14 0.23
C GLN A 191 -22.93 -19.47 0.73
N TYR A 192 -22.10 -20.51 0.87
CA TYR A 192 -22.54 -21.81 1.39
C TYR A 192 -23.17 -21.67 2.78
N ILE A 193 -22.48 -21.00 3.70
CA ILE A 193 -22.95 -20.75 5.06
C ILE A 193 -24.31 -20.05 5.00
N ARG A 194 -24.46 -18.96 4.21
CA ARG A 194 -25.76 -18.26 4.07
C ARG A 194 -26.90 -19.14 3.58
N CYS A 195 -26.62 -20.15 2.76
CA CYS A 195 -27.65 -21.08 2.26
C CYS A 195 -28.10 -22.11 3.31
N PHE A 196 -27.24 -22.48 4.25
CA PHE A 196 -27.46 -23.64 5.14
C PHE A 196 -27.50 -23.29 6.63
N THR A 197 -27.16 -22.06 7.02
CA THR A 197 -27.31 -21.62 8.40
C THR A 197 -28.76 -21.49 8.82
N THR A 198 -29.02 -21.79 10.09
CA THR A 198 -30.32 -21.53 10.72
C THR A 198 -30.58 -20.02 10.81
N GLN A 199 -31.82 -19.65 11.14
CA GLN A 199 -32.19 -18.26 11.41
C GLN A 199 -31.33 -17.62 12.52
N GLN A 200 -30.83 -18.42 13.46
CA GLN A 200 -29.97 -17.96 14.57
C GLN A 200 -28.48 -17.84 14.20
N GLN A 201 -28.07 -18.36 13.03
CA GLN A 201 -26.69 -18.29 12.51
C GLN A 201 -25.63 -18.84 13.46
N ASP A 202 -25.99 -19.77 14.35
CA ASP A 202 -25.15 -20.29 15.43
C ASP A 202 -24.62 -21.72 15.16
N ASN A 203 -24.92 -22.29 13.97
CA ASN A 203 -24.53 -23.64 13.57
C ASN A 203 -23.49 -23.68 12.44
N TRP A 204 -22.99 -22.54 11.96
CA TRP A 204 -22.08 -22.52 10.80
C TRP A 204 -20.79 -23.32 11.00
N SER A 205 -20.27 -23.44 12.22
CA SER A 205 -19.04 -24.20 12.46
C SER A 205 -19.21 -25.70 12.19
N GLU A 206 -20.42 -26.23 12.38
CA GLU A 206 -20.76 -27.63 12.11
C GLU A 206 -20.96 -27.90 10.61
N LEU A 207 -21.21 -26.84 9.82
CA LEU A 207 -21.37 -26.92 8.38
C LEU A 207 -20.04 -26.93 7.63
N LEU A 208 -18.93 -26.54 8.28
CA LEU A 208 -17.63 -26.42 7.60
C LEU A 208 -17.14 -27.71 6.94
N PRO A 209 -17.23 -28.91 7.56
CA PRO A 209 -16.83 -30.15 6.91
C PRO A 209 -17.62 -30.41 5.62
N TRP A 210 -18.92 -30.10 5.63
CA TRP A 210 -19.79 -30.26 4.45
C TRP A 210 -19.52 -29.20 3.38
N ALA A 211 -19.23 -27.97 3.79
CA ALA A 211 -18.83 -26.89 2.89
C ALA A 211 -17.50 -27.23 2.19
N GLU A 212 -16.56 -27.78 2.96
CA GLU A 212 -15.26 -28.25 2.47
C GLU A 212 -15.44 -29.39 1.47
N TYR A 213 -16.22 -30.41 1.82
CA TYR A 213 -16.54 -31.54 0.94
C TYR A 213 -17.20 -31.09 -0.37
N ALA A 214 -18.25 -30.27 -0.28
CA ALA A 214 -18.97 -29.75 -1.44
C ALA A 214 -18.04 -28.96 -2.37
N ARG A 215 -17.20 -28.10 -1.81
CA ARG A 215 -16.23 -27.31 -2.58
C ARG A 215 -15.17 -28.19 -3.23
N ASN A 216 -14.60 -29.13 -2.48
CA ASN A 216 -13.48 -29.94 -2.94
C ASN A 216 -13.92 -30.97 -4.00
N ASN A 217 -15.21 -31.31 -4.07
CA ASN A 217 -15.75 -32.20 -5.09
C ASN A 217 -16.29 -31.46 -6.33
N ALA A 218 -16.57 -30.17 -6.22
CA ALA A 218 -17.00 -29.38 -7.36
C ALA A 218 -15.85 -29.18 -8.36
N VAL A 219 -16.14 -29.32 -9.65
CA VAL A 219 -15.16 -29.06 -10.72
C VAL A 219 -14.76 -27.59 -10.68
N ASN A 220 -13.46 -27.32 -10.63
CA ASN A 220 -12.94 -25.96 -10.66
C ASN A 220 -12.62 -25.54 -12.10
N GLU A 221 -13.15 -24.40 -12.54
CA GLU A 221 -12.94 -23.87 -13.90
C GLU A 221 -11.46 -23.67 -14.27
N THR A 222 -10.60 -23.34 -13.29
CA THR A 222 -9.19 -23.07 -13.55
C THR A 222 -8.39 -24.35 -13.81
N THR A 223 -8.73 -25.43 -13.10
CA THR A 223 -8.03 -26.72 -13.21
C THR A 223 -8.69 -27.64 -14.24
N GLY A 224 -9.99 -27.48 -14.48
CA GLY A 224 -10.82 -28.42 -15.26
C GLY A 224 -11.15 -29.70 -14.50
N HIS A 225 -10.74 -29.81 -13.24
CA HIS A 225 -10.86 -30.99 -12.39
C HIS A 225 -11.39 -30.59 -11.02
N SER A 226 -12.05 -31.52 -10.32
CA SER A 226 -12.36 -31.30 -8.91
C SER A 226 -11.05 -31.27 -8.09
N PRO A 227 -10.95 -30.44 -7.05
CA PRO A 227 -9.81 -30.50 -6.14
C PRO A 227 -9.55 -31.90 -5.58
N PHE A 228 -10.60 -32.66 -5.27
CA PHE A 228 -10.51 -34.01 -4.76
C PHE A 228 -9.83 -34.94 -5.77
N SER A 229 -10.30 -34.98 -7.02
CA SER A 229 -9.69 -35.80 -8.07
C SER A 229 -8.27 -35.35 -8.42
N ALA A 230 -7.96 -34.06 -8.29
CA ALA A 230 -6.60 -33.54 -8.50
C ALA A 230 -5.59 -34.02 -7.44
N ILE A 231 -6.04 -34.28 -6.22
CA ILE A 231 -5.19 -34.78 -5.12
C ILE A 231 -5.13 -36.31 -5.14
N TYR A 232 -6.29 -36.96 -5.20
CA TYR A 232 -6.40 -38.39 -4.93
C TYR A 232 -6.50 -39.24 -6.20
N GLY A 233 -6.71 -38.65 -7.37
CA GLY A 233 -6.76 -39.37 -8.65
C GLY A 233 -8.06 -40.13 -8.91
N PHE A 234 -9.04 -40.05 -8.02
CA PHE A 234 -10.37 -40.63 -8.18
C PHE A 234 -11.46 -39.64 -7.77
N PHE A 235 -12.70 -39.95 -8.12
CA PHE A 235 -13.88 -39.19 -7.71
C PHE A 235 -14.55 -39.87 -6.52
N PRO A 236 -14.97 -39.13 -5.48
CA PRO A 236 -15.79 -39.71 -4.46
C PRO A 236 -17.13 -40.13 -5.08
N PRO A 237 -17.66 -41.32 -4.75
CA PRO A 237 -18.91 -41.79 -5.33
C PRO A 237 -20.05 -40.84 -4.95
N ALA A 238 -20.90 -40.51 -5.93
CA ALA A 238 -22.02 -39.59 -5.73
C ALA A 238 -23.07 -40.15 -4.76
N LEU A 239 -23.17 -41.49 -4.68
CA LEU A 239 -24.01 -42.23 -3.76
C LEU A 239 -23.22 -43.42 -3.18
N PRO A 240 -23.38 -43.78 -1.89
CA PRO A 240 -22.69 -44.91 -1.26
C PRO A 240 -22.91 -46.26 -1.95
N LEU A 241 -23.94 -46.39 -2.79
CA LEU A 241 -24.31 -47.63 -3.47
C LEU A 241 -23.57 -47.88 -4.80
N GLN A 242 -22.67 -46.98 -5.21
CA GLN A 242 -21.92 -47.08 -6.47
C GLN A 242 -20.49 -47.64 -6.33
N PHE A 243 -20.16 -48.28 -5.20
CA PHE A 243 -18.90 -49.02 -5.09
C PHE A 243 -18.94 -50.23 -6.03
N ASN A 244 -18.40 -50.05 -7.24
CA ASN A 244 -18.15 -51.16 -8.15
C ASN A 244 -16.75 -51.70 -7.82
N GLU A 245 -16.66 -52.90 -7.22
CA GLU A 245 -15.39 -53.56 -6.84
C GLU A 245 -14.41 -53.74 -8.01
N GLN A 246 -14.89 -53.59 -9.25
CA GLN A 246 -14.16 -53.81 -10.49
C GLN A 246 -13.26 -52.64 -10.92
N ALA A 247 -13.25 -51.52 -10.19
CA ALA A 247 -12.52 -50.30 -10.56
C ALA A 247 -11.41 -49.94 -9.57
N ILE A 248 -10.62 -50.93 -9.13
CA ILE A 248 -9.31 -50.65 -8.49
C ILE A 248 -8.28 -50.71 -9.63
N PRO A 249 -7.82 -49.56 -10.17
CA PRO A 249 -6.74 -49.57 -11.15
C PRO A 249 -5.52 -50.25 -10.53
N ALA A 250 -4.75 -51.00 -11.32
CA ALA A 250 -3.43 -51.41 -10.88
C ALA A 250 -2.62 -50.16 -10.46
N LEU A 251 -1.68 -50.30 -9.51
CA LEU A 251 -0.92 -49.16 -8.97
C LEU A 251 -0.28 -48.30 -10.07
N ASP A 252 0.20 -48.94 -11.15
CA ASP A 252 0.81 -48.27 -12.31
C ASP A 252 -0.22 -47.47 -13.14
N ASP A 253 -1.45 -47.98 -13.27
CA ASP A 253 -2.54 -47.28 -13.96
C ASP A 253 -2.97 -46.05 -13.17
N HIS A 254 -3.05 -46.16 -11.84
CA HIS A 254 -3.40 -45.05 -10.97
C HIS A 254 -2.36 -43.93 -11.00
N LEU A 255 -1.06 -44.28 -10.93
CA LEU A 255 0.02 -43.30 -11.04
C LEU A 255 0.04 -42.62 -12.41
N THR A 256 -0.21 -43.38 -13.48
CA THR A 256 -0.32 -42.85 -14.85
C THR A 256 -1.49 -41.87 -14.98
N GLN A 257 -2.65 -42.22 -14.43
CA GLN A 257 -3.83 -41.34 -14.37
C GLN A 257 -3.55 -40.05 -13.61
N LEU A 258 -2.94 -40.13 -12.43
CA LEU A 258 -2.56 -38.96 -11.63
C LEU A 258 -1.59 -38.04 -12.36
N GLN A 259 -0.57 -38.61 -13.00
CA GLN A 259 0.40 -37.82 -13.78
C GLN A 259 -0.26 -37.09 -14.94
N GLU A 260 -1.21 -37.74 -15.62
CA GLU A 260 -1.97 -37.14 -16.71
C GLU A 260 -2.89 -36.02 -16.20
N ILE A 261 -3.62 -36.23 -15.09
CA ILE A 261 -4.42 -35.18 -14.43
C ILE A 261 -3.53 -33.99 -14.09
N TRP A 262 -2.38 -34.21 -13.45
CA TRP A 262 -1.46 -33.13 -13.08
C TRP A 262 -0.87 -32.40 -14.29
N ARG A 263 -0.64 -33.11 -15.40
CA ARG A 263 -0.20 -32.51 -16.66
C ARG A 263 -1.30 -31.61 -17.23
N GLN A 264 -2.54 -32.07 -17.26
CA GLN A 264 -3.69 -31.28 -17.72
C GLN A 264 -3.92 -30.04 -16.86
N ILE A 265 -3.86 -30.18 -15.53
CA ILE A 265 -3.98 -29.06 -14.59
C ILE A 265 -2.92 -28.00 -14.87
N ARG A 266 -1.66 -28.40 -15.05
CA ARG A 266 -0.57 -27.47 -15.37
C ARG A 266 -0.85 -26.69 -16.65
N VAL A 267 -1.22 -27.39 -17.73
CA VAL A 267 -1.55 -26.78 -19.02
C VAL A 267 -2.76 -25.83 -18.90
N ASN A 268 -3.81 -26.23 -18.18
CA ASN A 268 -5.00 -25.41 -17.98
C ASN A 268 -4.68 -24.16 -17.15
N MET A 269 -3.84 -24.27 -16.13
CA MET A 269 -3.39 -23.12 -15.33
C MET A 269 -2.58 -22.14 -16.17
N GLU A 270 -1.62 -22.62 -16.96
CA GLU A 270 -0.80 -21.77 -17.81
C GLU A 270 -1.64 -21.01 -18.84
N ARG A 271 -2.60 -21.68 -19.48
CA ARG A 271 -3.57 -21.06 -20.38
C ARG A 271 -4.42 -20.01 -19.66
N ASN A 272 -4.97 -20.33 -18.50
CA ASN A 272 -5.79 -19.42 -17.71
C ASN A 272 -5.00 -18.18 -17.26
N VAL A 273 -3.76 -18.36 -16.81
CA VAL A 273 -2.86 -17.26 -16.44
C VAL A 273 -2.60 -16.36 -17.66
N ALA A 274 -2.33 -16.94 -18.84
CA ALA A 274 -2.10 -16.18 -20.06
C ALA A 274 -3.34 -15.37 -20.50
N VAL A 275 -4.53 -15.98 -20.44
CA VAL A 275 -5.80 -15.32 -20.78
C VAL A 275 -6.11 -14.19 -19.78
N GLN A 276 -5.97 -14.45 -18.48
CA GLN A 276 -6.17 -13.45 -17.43
C GLN A 276 -5.21 -12.27 -17.59
N LYS A 277 -3.93 -12.55 -17.88
CA LYS A 277 -2.93 -11.52 -18.17
C LYS A 277 -3.34 -10.66 -19.35
N ARG A 278 -3.69 -11.26 -20.51
CA ARG A 278 -4.14 -10.52 -21.70
C ARG A 278 -5.37 -9.64 -21.42
N LYS A 279 -6.37 -10.18 -20.71
CA LYS A 279 -7.59 -9.44 -20.35
C LYS A 279 -7.28 -8.28 -19.39
N ALA A 280 -6.46 -8.51 -18.36
CA ALA A 280 -6.09 -7.48 -17.40
C ALA A 280 -5.23 -6.37 -18.05
N ASP A 281 -4.26 -6.77 -18.89
CA ASP A 281 -3.31 -5.86 -19.52
C ASP A 281 -3.99 -4.94 -20.56
N ARG A 282 -5.12 -5.36 -21.17
CA ARG A 282 -5.93 -4.51 -22.08
C ARG A 282 -6.37 -3.19 -21.43
N HIS A 283 -6.56 -3.19 -20.11
CA HIS A 283 -7.03 -2.03 -19.36
C HIS A 283 -5.91 -1.35 -18.55
N ARG A 284 -4.65 -1.65 -18.85
CA ARG A 284 -3.49 -1.14 -18.11
C ARG A 284 -2.42 -0.60 -19.05
N LEU A 285 -1.65 0.36 -18.55
CA LEU A 285 -0.48 0.88 -19.25
C LEU A 285 0.78 0.20 -18.73
N GLN A 286 1.76 0.02 -19.62
CA GLN A 286 3.08 -0.43 -19.22
C GLN A 286 3.69 0.56 -18.21
N ALA A 287 4.33 0.02 -17.17
CA ALA A 287 5.00 0.85 -16.19
C ALA A 287 6.15 1.63 -16.83
N PRO A 288 6.28 2.95 -16.57
CA PRO A 288 7.53 3.65 -16.80
C PRO A 288 8.67 2.89 -16.12
N SER A 289 9.80 2.76 -16.79
CA SER A 289 11.02 2.24 -16.17
C SER A 289 11.54 3.28 -15.19
N TYR A 290 11.24 3.07 -13.90
CA TYR A 290 11.84 3.87 -12.85
C TYR A 290 13.21 3.32 -12.51
N ASN A 291 14.19 4.21 -12.39
CA ASN A 291 15.54 3.87 -11.96
C ASN A 291 15.70 4.08 -10.46
N VAL A 292 16.65 3.36 -9.88
CA VAL A 292 17.05 3.62 -8.49
C VAL A 292 17.63 5.02 -8.41
N GLY A 293 17.13 5.82 -7.47
CA GLY A 293 17.47 7.23 -7.33
C GLY A 293 16.45 8.21 -7.89
N ASP A 294 15.53 7.76 -8.74
CA ASP A 294 14.45 8.60 -9.25
C ASP A 294 13.55 9.09 -8.11
N ARG A 295 13.02 10.30 -8.27
CA ARG A 295 12.06 10.91 -7.35
C ARG A 295 10.64 10.71 -7.87
N VAL A 296 9.75 10.24 -7.00
CA VAL A 296 8.35 9.97 -7.34
C VAL A 296 7.40 10.52 -6.28
N TRP A 297 6.22 10.92 -6.73
CA TRP A 297 5.10 11.26 -5.87
C TRP A 297 4.34 9.99 -5.50
N LEU A 298 3.96 9.86 -4.23
CA LEU A 298 3.20 8.74 -3.69
C LEU A 298 1.73 9.14 -3.51
N SER A 299 0.80 8.33 -4.03
CA SER A 299 -0.64 8.57 -3.87
C SER A 299 -1.12 8.44 -2.41
N THR A 300 -2.03 9.33 -2.00
CA THR A 300 -2.58 9.38 -0.64
C THR A 300 -3.86 8.57 -0.45
N ARG A 301 -4.34 7.85 -1.48
CA ARG A 301 -5.64 7.16 -1.48
C ARG A 301 -5.88 6.29 -0.23
N ASN A 302 -4.84 5.70 0.34
CA ASN A 302 -4.93 4.90 1.57
C ASN A 302 -3.83 5.26 2.57
N VAL A 303 -3.39 6.51 2.53
CA VAL A 303 -2.50 7.08 3.55
C VAL A 303 -3.35 7.90 4.50
N LYS A 304 -3.32 7.57 5.80
CA LYS A 304 -3.96 8.36 6.83
C LYS A 304 -3.13 9.63 7.07
N LEU A 305 -3.54 10.72 6.44
CA LEU A 305 -2.90 12.03 6.63
C LEU A 305 -3.51 12.78 7.82
N ARG A 306 -2.69 13.57 8.51
CA ARG A 306 -3.12 14.46 9.59
C ARG A 306 -3.64 15.77 9.00
N VAL A 307 -4.84 15.70 8.43
CA VAL A 307 -5.53 16.82 7.78
C VAL A 307 -6.98 16.90 8.29
N PRO A 308 -7.58 18.10 8.37
CA PRO A 308 -8.98 18.24 8.79
C PRO A 308 -9.98 17.52 7.88
N SER A 309 -9.68 17.42 6.57
CA SER A 309 -10.55 16.76 5.60
C SER A 309 -9.72 16.01 4.56
N MET A 310 -9.96 14.69 4.44
CA MET A 310 -9.36 13.87 3.38
C MET A 310 -9.88 14.23 1.98
N LYS A 311 -11.08 14.82 1.88
CA LYS A 311 -11.64 15.28 0.60
C LYS A 311 -10.85 16.47 0.01
N MET A 312 -10.28 17.30 0.89
CA MET A 312 -9.45 18.46 0.52
C MET A 312 -7.95 18.17 0.61
N ALA A 313 -7.56 16.95 0.98
CA ALA A 313 -6.16 16.57 1.08
C ALA A 313 -5.49 16.54 -0.29
N LEU A 314 -4.18 16.76 -0.31
CA LEU A 314 -3.38 16.50 -1.49
C LEU A 314 -3.51 15.03 -1.87
N ARG A 315 -3.62 14.76 -3.17
CA ARG A 315 -3.79 13.41 -3.70
C ARG A 315 -2.47 12.66 -3.82
N PHE A 316 -1.35 13.38 -3.79
CA PHE A 316 0.00 12.84 -3.74
C PHE A 316 0.91 13.59 -2.76
N ILE A 317 1.81 12.85 -2.12
CA ILE A 317 2.80 13.30 -1.13
C ILE A 317 4.23 12.95 -1.59
N GLY A 318 5.24 13.55 -0.97
CA GLY A 318 6.65 13.44 -1.34
C GLY A 318 7.20 14.74 -1.93
N PRO A 319 8.19 14.67 -2.85
CA PRO A 319 8.64 13.51 -3.61
C PRO A 319 9.63 12.62 -2.83
N TYR A 320 9.48 11.29 -2.96
CA TYR A 320 10.35 10.31 -2.32
C TYR A 320 11.31 9.65 -3.32
N LYS A 321 12.52 9.33 -2.86
CA LYS A 321 13.55 8.65 -3.66
C LYS A 321 13.26 7.15 -3.74
N ILE A 322 13.42 6.55 -4.92
CA ILE A 322 13.39 5.10 -5.09
C ILE A 322 14.72 4.51 -4.58
N ILE A 323 14.65 3.60 -3.61
CA ILE A 323 15.82 2.92 -3.03
C ILE A 323 16.10 1.62 -3.77
N ARG A 324 15.08 0.83 -4.08
CA ARG A 324 15.24 -0.42 -4.83
C ARG A 324 14.02 -0.76 -5.66
N ARG A 325 14.24 -1.46 -6.76
CA ARG A 325 13.20 -2.15 -7.52
C ARG A 325 12.95 -3.53 -6.91
N VAL A 326 11.72 -3.81 -6.50
CA VAL A 326 11.35 -5.12 -5.89
C VAL A 326 10.93 -6.09 -6.97
N ASN A 327 10.11 -5.64 -7.92
CA ASN A 327 9.70 -6.39 -9.10
C ASN A 327 9.40 -5.41 -10.25
N PRO A 328 8.99 -5.87 -11.45
CA PRO A 328 8.73 -4.97 -12.57
C PRO A 328 7.68 -3.87 -12.33
N VAL A 329 6.79 -4.05 -11.35
CA VAL A 329 5.66 -3.18 -11.05
C VAL A 329 5.63 -2.66 -9.60
N ALA A 330 6.67 -2.90 -8.81
CA ALA A 330 6.74 -2.51 -7.41
C ALA A 330 8.14 -2.02 -7.02
N TYR A 331 8.17 -0.88 -6.32
CA TYR A 331 9.39 -0.16 -5.95
C TYR A 331 9.36 0.19 -4.46
N ALA A 332 10.53 0.16 -3.83
CA ALA A 332 10.72 0.61 -2.46
C ALA A 332 11.14 2.08 -2.42
N LEU A 333 10.45 2.88 -1.59
CA LEU A 333 10.69 4.31 -1.43
C LEU A 333 11.43 4.63 -0.13
N ALA A 334 12.23 5.68 -0.14
CA ALA A 334 12.81 6.30 1.04
C ALA A 334 11.73 7.10 1.77
N LEU A 335 10.97 6.43 2.65
CA LEU A 335 9.97 7.08 3.47
C LEU A 335 10.55 7.55 4.82
N PRO A 336 10.16 8.73 5.30
CA PRO A 336 10.40 9.15 6.67
C PRO A 336 9.85 8.14 7.70
N LYS A 337 10.61 7.91 8.78
CA LYS A 337 10.26 6.92 9.83
C LYS A 337 8.91 7.22 10.51
N HIS A 338 8.50 8.48 10.58
CA HIS A 338 7.25 8.90 11.23
C HIS A 338 5.98 8.50 10.47
N LEU A 339 6.07 8.27 9.16
CA LEU A 339 4.91 7.90 8.34
C LEU A 339 4.40 6.48 8.66
N ARG A 340 5.20 5.63 9.32
CA ARG A 340 4.84 4.25 9.71
C ARG A 340 4.17 3.43 8.58
N LEU A 341 4.50 3.74 7.34
CA LEU A 341 4.03 3.03 6.15
C LEU A 341 5.08 2.00 5.70
N HIS A 342 4.62 0.88 5.15
CA HIS A 342 5.50 -0.03 4.44
C HIS A 342 6.07 0.68 3.21
N ASN A 343 7.36 0.50 2.94
CA ASN A 343 8.06 1.29 1.94
C ASN A 343 7.91 0.78 0.50
N VAL A 344 7.33 -0.40 0.27
CA VAL A 344 7.10 -0.96 -1.08
C VAL A 344 5.71 -0.62 -1.61
N PHE A 345 5.68 0.02 -2.78
CA PHE A 345 4.45 0.45 -3.47
C PHE A 345 4.41 -0.03 -4.92
N HIS A 346 3.20 -0.28 -5.41
CA HIS A 346 2.94 -0.59 -6.82
C HIS A 346 3.05 0.67 -7.69
N THR A 347 3.48 0.53 -8.94
CA THR A 347 3.67 1.62 -9.89
C THR A 347 2.41 2.43 -10.17
N SER A 348 1.23 1.84 -10.02
CA SER A 348 -0.06 2.55 -10.13
C SER A 348 -0.27 3.63 -9.07
N LEU A 349 0.46 3.58 -7.95
CA LEU A 349 0.41 4.59 -6.89
C LEU A 349 1.54 5.62 -6.99
N LEU A 350 2.45 5.42 -7.94
CA LEU A 350 3.60 6.27 -8.15
C LEU A 350 3.35 7.17 -9.36
N LYS A 351 3.77 8.42 -9.22
CA LYS A 351 3.78 9.38 -10.32
C LYS A 351 5.18 9.97 -10.44
N PRO A 352 5.80 9.95 -11.64
CA PRO A 352 7.15 10.48 -11.81
C PRO A 352 7.20 11.97 -11.46
N LEU A 353 8.30 12.39 -10.82
CA LEU A 353 8.62 13.82 -10.72
C LEU A 353 9.22 14.28 -12.05
N LEU A 354 8.48 15.12 -12.77
CA LEU A 354 9.00 15.76 -13.98
C LEU A 354 9.85 16.96 -13.57
N CYS A 355 11.14 16.90 -13.85
CA CYS A 355 12.08 18.00 -13.68
C CYS A 355 12.41 18.61 -15.05
N ASN A 356 12.23 19.91 -15.17
CA ASN A 356 12.57 20.72 -16.33
C ASN A 356 12.90 22.17 -15.87
N ARG A 357 13.22 23.06 -16.81
CA ARG A 357 13.60 24.46 -16.52
C ARG A 357 12.59 25.29 -15.72
N TYR A 358 11.32 24.89 -15.68
CA TYR A 358 10.26 25.57 -14.91
C TYR A 358 9.99 24.89 -13.56
N THR A 359 10.74 23.85 -13.21
CA THR A 359 10.55 23.12 -11.95
C THR A 359 11.07 23.95 -10.79
N ARG A 360 10.15 24.51 -10.01
CA ARG A 360 10.47 25.16 -8.74
C ARG A 360 10.45 24.12 -7.64
N VAL A 361 11.57 23.42 -7.44
CA VAL A 361 11.80 22.75 -6.16
C VAL A 361 12.31 23.84 -5.22
N VAL A 362 11.43 24.42 -4.42
CA VAL A 362 11.89 25.19 -3.25
C VAL A 362 12.26 24.13 -2.22
N PRO A 363 13.54 23.85 -1.95
CA PRO A 363 13.90 22.96 -0.86
C PRO A 363 13.31 23.54 0.44
N PRO A 364 12.89 22.69 1.39
CA PRO A 364 12.53 23.21 2.70
C PRO A 364 13.71 24.02 3.26
N PRO A 365 13.44 25.12 3.99
CA PRO A 365 14.49 25.91 4.61
C PRO A 365 15.35 24.98 5.50
N PRO A 366 16.69 25.11 5.47
CA PRO A 366 17.55 24.33 6.34
C PRO A 366 17.20 24.64 7.81
N PRO A 367 17.29 23.64 8.71
CA PRO A 367 17.09 23.90 10.13
C PRO A 367 18.14 24.91 10.62
N VAL A 368 17.68 25.89 11.40
CA VAL A 368 18.56 26.88 12.03
C VAL A 368 19.22 26.21 13.24
N GLN A 369 20.53 26.23 13.32
CA GLN A 369 21.26 25.73 14.49
C GLN A 369 21.30 26.85 15.55
N VAL A 370 20.60 26.67 16.67
CA VAL A 370 20.62 27.58 17.82
C VAL A 370 21.03 26.77 19.05
N ASP A 371 22.10 27.18 19.73
CA ASP A 371 22.63 26.50 20.93
C ASP A 371 22.90 24.98 20.77
N GLY A 372 23.19 24.51 19.54
CA GLY A 372 23.45 23.09 19.25
C GLY A 372 22.19 22.25 18.95
N GLU A 373 21.00 22.86 18.95
CA GLU A 373 19.74 22.22 18.59
C GLU A 373 19.23 22.69 17.22
N SER A 374 18.56 21.79 16.49
CA SER A 374 17.97 22.10 15.18
C SER A 374 16.58 22.73 15.34
N GLU A 375 16.47 24.00 15.00
CA GLU A 375 15.22 24.75 14.96
C GLU A 375 14.58 24.74 13.57
N TYR A 376 13.29 24.44 13.52
CA TYR A 376 12.51 24.41 12.29
C TYR A 376 11.46 25.53 12.28
N GLU A 377 11.28 26.19 11.14
CA GLU A 377 10.32 27.30 11.01
C GLU A 377 8.88 26.79 10.90
N VAL A 378 8.01 27.34 11.74
CA VAL A 378 6.58 27.02 11.78
C VAL A 378 5.82 27.90 10.82
N ARG A 379 5.09 27.28 9.88
CA ARG A 379 4.18 27.98 8.98
C ARG A 379 2.89 28.37 9.70
N ARG A 380 2.31 27.44 10.46
CA ARG A 380 1.09 27.65 11.25
C ARG A 380 0.85 26.53 12.26
N VAL A 381 0.11 26.87 13.32
CA VAL A 381 -0.47 25.91 14.27
C VAL A 381 -1.85 25.50 13.76
N LEU A 382 -2.10 24.19 13.72
CA LEU A 382 -3.32 23.61 13.17
C LEU A 382 -4.30 23.13 14.24
N ASP A 383 -3.78 22.63 15.37
CA ASP A 383 -4.60 22.10 16.44
C ASP A 383 -3.84 22.12 17.78
N SER A 384 -4.55 21.99 18.89
CA SER A 384 -3.98 21.76 20.22
C SER A 384 -4.69 20.63 20.96
N ARG A 385 -3.95 19.89 21.79
CA ARG A 385 -4.48 18.80 22.61
C ARG A 385 -3.73 18.64 23.92
N LEU A 386 -4.38 18.09 24.93
CA LEU A 386 -3.74 17.55 26.13
C LEU A 386 -3.50 16.05 25.94
N CYS A 387 -2.24 15.63 25.94
CA CYS A 387 -1.88 14.22 25.87
C CYS A 387 -1.04 13.86 27.09
N ARG A 388 -1.56 12.97 27.95
CA ARG A 388 -0.93 12.58 29.24
C ARG A 388 -0.57 13.80 30.11
N GLY A 389 -1.47 14.78 30.18
CA GLY A 389 -1.27 16.02 30.96
C GLY A 389 -0.37 17.07 30.30
N VAL A 390 0.28 16.76 29.17
CA VAL A 390 1.15 17.71 28.45
C VAL A 390 0.39 18.35 27.29
N LEU A 391 0.41 19.68 27.23
CA LEU A 391 -0.14 20.44 26.13
C LEU A 391 0.75 20.27 24.89
N GLN A 392 0.15 19.86 23.78
CA GLN A 392 0.81 19.69 22.49
C GLN A 392 0.09 20.50 21.40
N TYR A 393 0.87 21.02 20.46
CA TYR A 393 0.39 21.70 19.26
C TYR A 393 0.70 20.89 18.01
N LEU A 394 -0.26 20.80 17.08
CA LEU A 394 -0.04 20.21 15.77
C LEU A 394 0.50 21.27 14.82
N VAL A 395 1.68 21.04 14.28
CA VAL A 395 2.45 22.05 13.53
C VAL A 395 2.49 21.75 12.04
N ASP A 396 2.25 22.77 11.22
CA ASP A 396 2.52 22.79 9.77
C ASP A 396 3.84 23.54 9.57
N TRP A 397 4.83 22.89 8.97
CA TRP A 397 6.18 23.45 8.82
C TRP A 397 6.34 24.23 7.51
N VAL A 398 7.22 25.22 7.49
CA VAL A 398 7.56 25.94 6.26
C VAL A 398 8.34 25.01 5.33
N GLY A 399 7.92 24.91 4.06
CA GLY A 399 8.61 24.10 3.05
C GLY A 399 8.35 22.59 3.09
N TYR A 400 7.65 22.08 4.12
CA TYR A 400 7.27 20.66 4.22
C TYR A 400 5.80 20.41 3.87
N GLY A 401 5.47 19.15 3.60
CA GLY A 401 4.12 18.72 3.27
C GLY A 401 3.26 18.36 4.48
N PRO A 402 1.93 18.16 4.29
CA PRO A 402 1.05 17.67 5.36
C PRO A 402 1.47 16.31 5.96
N GLU A 403 2.27 15.52 5.23
CA GLU A 403 2.90 14.29 5.69
C GLU A 403 3.89 14.49 6.85
N ASP A 404 4.47 15.68 7.00
CA ASP A 404 5.52 15.99 7.99
C ASP A 404 4.95 16.67 9.26
N ARG A 405 3.63 16.83 9.33
CA ARG A 405 2.96 17.44 10.48
C ARG A 405 3.10 16.59 11.73
N SER A 406 3.64 17.21 12.77
CA SER A 406 3.92 16.57 14.06
C SER A 406 3.24 17.30 15.21
N TRP A 407 2.94 16.54 16.26
CA TRP A 407 2.53 17.08 17.55
C TRP A 407 3.79 17.42 18.35
N ILE A 408 3.86 18.65 18.84
CA ILE A 408 5.03 19.21 19.51
C ILE A 408 4.60 19.70 20.89
N PRO A 409 5.35 19.37 21.96
CA PRO A 409 5.11 19.93 23.28
C PRO A 409 5.09 21.46 23.28
N ALA A 410 4.24 22.06 24.11
CA ALA A 410 4.20 23.52 24.26
C ALA A 410 5.53 24.11 24.78
N SER A 411 6.36 23.31 25.47
CA SER A 411 7.71 23.68 25.93
C SER A 411 8.68 23.96 24.78
N ASP A 412 8.48 23.26 23.67
CA ASP A 412 9.41 23.23 22.54
C ASP A 412 9.03 24.27 21.47
N MET A 413 7.91 24.96 21.69
CA MET A 413 7.31 25.93 20.77
C MET A 413 7.78 27.36 21.09
N SER A 414 8.69 27.90 20.29
CA SER A 414 9.12 29.31 20.40
C SER A 414 8.23 30.28 19.59
N ALA A 415 7.30 29.78 18.77
CA ALA A 415 6.38 30.58 17.94
C ALA A 415 5.18 31.21 18.67
N SER A 416 5.45 32.04 19.68
CA SER A 416 4.42 32.66 20.56
C SER A 416 3.33 33.44 19.81
N ARG A 417 3.66 34.13 18.71
CA ARG A 417 2.68 34.90 17.91
C ARG A 417 1.68 33.99 17.18
N LEU A 418 2.13 32.87 16.63
CA LEU A 418 1.29 31.91 15.91
C LEU A 418 0.36 31.16 16.86
N VAL A 419 0.82 30.82 18.05
CA VAL A 419 0.00 30.18 19.09
C VAL A 419 -1.11 31.12 19.57
N ARG A 420 -0.80 32.41 19.79
CA ARG A 420 -1.82 33.41 20.15
C ARG A 420 -2.86 33.58 19.04
N ALA A 421 -2.44 33.66 17.78
CA ALA A 421 -3.36 33.76 16.64
C ALA A 421 -4.25 32.51 16.48
N PHE A 422 -3.70 31.33 16.76
CA PHE A 422 -4.47 30.07 16.76
C PHE A 422 -5.56 30.08 17.85
N HIS A 423 -5.23 30.43 19.09
CA HIS A 423 -6.20 30.48 20.18
C HIS A 423 -7.23 31.61 20.03
N ALA A 424 -6.87 32.73 19.41
CA ALA A 424 -7.82 33.78 19.07
C ALA A 424 -8.90 33.28 18.08
N SER A 425 -8.55 32.36 17.19
CA SER A 425 -9.50 31.76 16.23
C SER A 425 -10.15 30.46 16.74
N HIS A 426 -9.61 29.84 17.80
CA HIS A 426 -10.07 28.57 18.36
C HIS A 426 -10.13 28.62 19.91
N PRO A 427 -10.99 29.47 20.50
CA PRO A 427 -11.00 29.73 21.94
C PRO A 427 -11.34 28.50 22.80
N ASN A 428 -12.03 27.50 22.23
CA ASN A 428 -12.45 26.28 22.93
C ASN A 428 -11.36 25.18 22.95
N ARG A 429 -10.18 25.42 22.35
CA ARG A 429 -9.11 24.42 22.28
C ARG A 429 -8.16 24.54 23.49
N PRO A 430 -7.55 23.44 23.96
CA PRO A 430 -6.67 23.48 25.13
C PRO A 430 -5.51 24.46 24.94
N GLY A 431 -5.34 25.43 25.84
CA GLY A 431 -4.29 26.45 25.80
C GLY A 431 -3.47 26.49 27.09
N GLY A 432 -2.26 27.05 27.00
CA GLY A 432 -1.36 27.24 28.15
C GLY A 432 -0.54 28.51 27.99
N ARG A 433 -0.06 29.10 29.10
CA ARG A 433 0.86 30.24 29.07
C ARG A 433 2.24 29.75 28.57
N ILE A 434 2.69 30.24 27.42
CA ILE A 434 4.08 30.02 26.97
C ILE A 434 4.98 30.88 27.87
N ALA A 435 5.96 30.26 28.54
CA ALA A 435 6.96 30.99 29.30
C ALA A 435 7.84 31.80 28.34
N ALA A 436 7.92 33.11 28.53
CA ALA A 436 8.84 33.96 27.78
C ALA A 436 10.29 33.64 28.22
N ARG A 437 11.15 33.17 27.30
CA ARG A 437 12.61 33.18 27.55
C ARG A 437 13.08 34.65 27.66
N PRO A 438 14.05 34.96 28.52
CA PRO A 438 14.57 36.32 28.63
C PRO A 438 15.24 36.73 27.32
N VAL A 439 14.90 37.94 26.87
CA VAL A 439 15.38 38.55 25.62
C VAL A 439 16.87 38.81 25.73
N GLY A 440 17.69 38.01 25.04
CA GLY A 440 19.12 38.26 24.86
C GLY A 440 19.43 38.76 23.44
N ARG A 441 19.46 40.09 23.27
CA ARG A 441 20.06 40.92 22.20
C ARG A 441 19.70 40.63 20.71
N PRO A 442 19.81 41.65 19.83
CA PRO A 442 18.99 41.71 18.60
C PRO A 442 19.54 40.81 17.50
N VAL A 443 18.72 39.85 17.07
CA VAL A 443 18.90 39.18 15.78
C VAL A 443 18.40 40.13 14.68
N ALA A 444 19.28 40.42 13.73
CA ALA A 444 18.99 41.28 12.59
C ALA A 444 17.74 40.82 11.83
N SER A 445 16.92 41.80 11.47
CA SER A 445 15.64 41.70 10.75
C SER A 445 15.60 40.63 9.65
N ARG A 446 14.91 39.51 9.89
CA ARG A 446 14.39 38.61 8.84
C ARG A 446 13.11 37.89 9.29
N GLY A 447 12.01 38.11 8.54
CA GLY A 447 10.83 37.24 8.40
C GLY A 447 9.89 37.08 9.60
N GLU A 448 8.58 37.23 9.39
CA GLU A 448 7.52 37.10 10.42
C GLU A 448 7.28 35.68 11.00
N GLY A 449 8.20 34.73 10.79
CA GLY A 449 8.05 33.32 11.17
C GLY A 449 8.58 33.00 12.58
N GLY A 450 7.88 32.13 13.33
CA GLY A 450 8.37 31.60 14.60
C GLY A 450 8.97 30.20 14.45
N THR A 451 9.88 29.80 15.33
CA THR A 451 10.58 28.51 15.26
C THR A 451 10.05 27.48 16.28
N VAL A 452 10.59 26.26 16.23
CA VAL A 452 10.45 25.18 17.22
C VAL A 452 11.79 24.48 17.36
N THR A 453 12.24 24.26 18.59
CA THR A 453 13.40 23.41 18.94
C THR A 453 12.96 21.95 19.07
N LEU A 454 13.56 21.04 18.31
CA LEU A 454 13.33 19.59 18.52
C LEU A 454 14.49 19.00 19.34
N GLY A 455 14.24 18.70 20.62
CA GLY A 455 15.18 17.97 21.46
C GLY A 455 15.49 16.58 20.92
N ALA A 456 16.72 16.09 21.11
CA ALA A 456 17.32 14.91 20.50
C ALA A 456 16.50 13.60 20.61
N SER A 457 15.45 13.46 19.80
CA SER A 457 14.73 12.22 19.53
C SER A 457 13.84 12.33 18.28
N SER A 458 14.49 12.57 17.12
CA SER A 458 14.09 12.30 15.69
C SER A 458 14.18 13.53 14.78
N PRO A 459 14.55 13.43 13.48
CA PRO A 459 15.30 12.39 12.77
C PRO A 459 16.75 12.86 12.51
N THR A 460 17.74 12.07 12.91
CA THR A 460 19.13 12.29 12.51
C THR A 460 19.26 12.14 10.99
N CYS A 461 19.47 13.26 10.30
CA CYS A 461 20.17 13.30 9.03
C CYS A 461 21.63 12.99 9.33
N VAL A 462 22.08 11.78 8.98
CA VAL A 462 23.50 11.54 8.76
C VAL A 462 23.76 11.89 7.30
N LEU A 463 24.35 13.07 7.08
CA LEU A 463 25.03 13.40 5.84
C LEU A 463 26.39 12.71 5.92
N GLU A 464 26.56 11.59 5.22
CA GLU A 464 27.90 11.08 4.92
C GLU A 464 28.44 11.90 3.74
N ASP A 465 29.40 12.75 4.04
CA ASP A 465 30.26 13.40 3.07
C ASP A 465 31.14 12.35 2.40
N SER A 466 30.84 12.01 1.14
CA SER A 466 31.79 11.35 0.27
C SER A 466 32.85 12.38 -0.17
N LYS A 467 33.90 12.53 0.64
CA LYS A 467 35.14 13.14 0.18
C LYS A 467 35.84 12.17 -0.77
N SER A 468 36.00 12.66 -1.99
CA SER A 468 37.06 12.27 -2.91
C SER A 468 38.42 12.45 -2.23
N ASP A 469 39.21 11.39 -2.14
CA ASP A 469 40.66 11.50 -2.10
C ASP A 469 41.24 10.55 -3.14
N ALA A 470 41.84 11.16 -4.15
CA ALA A 470 42.79 10.53 -5.03
C ALA A 470 44.17 10.65 -4.38
N ALA A 471 44.86 9.54 -4.12
CA ALA A 471 46.32 9.47 -4.10
C ALA A 471 46.80 8.01 -3.99
N ARG A 472 47.48 7.57 -5.05
CA ARG A 472 48.36 6.40 -5.22
C ARG A 472 47.74 5.00 -5.25
#